data_AF-A0A7J4BB40-F1
#
_entry.id   AF-A0A7J4BB40-F1
#
_cell.length_a   1.000
_cell.length_b   1.000
_cell.length_c   1.000
_cell.angle_alpha   90.00
_cell.angle_beta   90.00
_cell.angle_gamma   90.00
#
_symmetry.space_group_name_H-M   'P 1'
#
loop_
_entity.id
_entity.type
_entity.pdbx_description
1 polymer ?
#
loop_
_entity_poly.entity_id
_entity_poly.type
_entity_poly.pdbx_seq_one_letter_code
_entity_poly.pdbx_strand_id
1 'polypeptide(L)'
;MENRKITNPKTWKKADFAALVFLILVVSFFGYYVFGPKNGCEVARPGYKCETAWNVMAEHCLYWGNWSCDSSRDVSLPQVEWYISNLCKIHNEYHDNKLDCTNLKEACNVVTGKQIC
;
A
#
# COMPACT_ATOMS: atom_id res chain seq x y z
N MET A 1 14.82 32.39 52.63
CA MET A 1 15.23 31.17 51.91
C MET A 1 14.13 30.14 52.09
N GLU A 2 13.31 29.94 51.06
CA GLU A 2 12.12 29.09 51.12
C GLU A 2 12.50 27.65 50.77
N ASN A 3 12.41 26.75 51.76
CA ASN A 3 12.73 25.34 51.62
C ASN A 3 11.68 24.64 50.74
N ARG A 4 11.96 24.44 49.46
CA ARG A 4 11.14 23.57 48.60
C ARG A 4 11.27 22.13 49.10
N LYS A 5 10.18 21.61 49.67
CA LYS A 5 10.03 20.18 49.98
C LYS A 5 10.16 19.39 48.67
N ILE A 6 11.22 18.60 48.57
CA ILE A 6 11.35 17.58 47.52
C ILE A 6 10.26 16.55 47.80
N THR A 7 9.17 16.60 47.04
CA THR A 7 8.11 15.60 47.10
C THR A 7 8.66 14.25 46.68
N ASN A 8 8.52 13.26 47.57
CA ASN A 8 8.89 11.86 47.37
C ASN A 8 8.49 11.33 45.98
N PRO A 9 9.29 10.43 45.37
CA PRO A 9 8.91 9.78 44.13
C PRO A 9 7.60 9.01 44.35
N LYS A 10 6.57 9.38 43.60
CA LYS A 10 5.24 8.75 43.65
C LYS A 10 5.41 7.26 43.34
N THR A 11 5.22 6.40 44.35
CA THR A 11 5.26 4.95 44.18
C THR A 11 4.04 4.50 43.39
N TRP A 12 4.28 3.89 42.24
CA TRP A 12 3.22 3.41 41.36
C TRP A 12 2.42 2.30 42.05
N LYS A 13 1.09 2.45 42.13
CA LYS A 13 0.24 1.36 42.60
C LYS A 13 0.05 0.35 41.47
N LYS A 14 -0.21 -0.91 41.81
CA LYS A 14 -0.53 -1.96 40.83
C LYS A 14 -1.70 -1.57 39.90
N ALA A 15 -2.66 -0.80 40.43
CA ALA A 15 -3.77 -0.24 39.66
C ALA A 15 -3.32 0.80 38.62
N ASP A 16 -2.34 1.65 38.95
CA ASP A 16 -1.79 2.64 38.02
C ASP A 16 -1.05 1.94 36.88
N PHE A 17 -0.33 0.85 37.18
CA PHE A 17 0.33 0.03 36.17
C PHE A 17 -0.68 -0.68 35.26
N ALA A 18 -1.74 -1.25 35.83
CA ALA A 18 -2.81 -1.89 35.04
C ALA A 18 -3.52 -0.88 34.11
N ALA A 19 -3.79 0.33 34.60
CA ALA A 19 -4.38 1.40 33.79
C ALA A 19 -3.46 1.83 32.65
N LEU A 20 -2.15 1.92 32.89
CA LEU A 20 -1.16 2.25 31.85
C LEU A 20 -1.10 1.18 30.77
N VAL A 21 -1.02 -0.10 31.14
CA VAL A 21 -1.01 -1.21 30.17
C VAL A 21 -2.29 -1.22 29.34
N PHE A 22 -3.45 -1.05 29.97
CA PHE A 22 -4.72 -0.96 29.28
C PHE A 22 -4.74 0.21 28.28
N LEU A 23 -4.25 1.38 28.69
CA LEU A 23 -4.17 2.55 27.82
C LEU A 23 -3.25 2.30 26.61
N ILE A 24 -2.10 1.66 26.80
CA ILE A 24 -1.20 1.29 25.71
C ILE A 24 -1.91 0.34 24.73
N LEU A 25 -2.56 -0.71 25.22
CA LEU A 25 -3.30 -1.66 24.39
C LEU A 25 -4.42 -0.99 23.59
N VAL A 26 -5.18 -0.10 24.22
CA VAL A 26 -6.26 0.65 23.56
C VAL A 26 -5.70 1.56 22.47
N VAL A 27 -4.65 2.33 22.76
CA VAL A 27 -4.01 3.21 21.77
C VAL A 27 -3.42 2.39 20.61
N SER A 28 -2.76 1.27 20.90
CA SER A 28 -2.24 0.37 19.86
C SER A 28 -3.36 -0.23 19.00
N PHE A 29 -4.48 -0.64 19.60
CA PHE A 29 -5.63 -1.18 18.87
C PHE A 29 -6.25 -0.15 17.93
N PHE A 30 -6.57 1.04 18.43
CA PHE A 30 -7.09 2.12 17.59
C PHE A 30 -6.06 2.59 16.55
N GLY A 31 -4.79 2.66 16.93
CA GLY A 31 -3.69 2.97 16.01
C GLY A 31 -3.59 1.98 14.86
N TYR A 32 -3.69 0.68 15.14
CA TYR A 32 -3.69 -0.35 14.09
C TYR A 32 -4.94 -0.27 13.21
N TYR A 33 -6.11 0.02 13.75
CA TYR A 33 -7.32 0.17 12.94
C TYR A 33 -7.25 1.37 11.97
N VAL A 34 -6.65 2.48 12.43
CA VAL A 34 -6.55 3.72 11.63
C VAL A 34 -5.39 3.67 10.64
N PHE A 35 -4.21 3.22 11.09
CA PHE A 35 -2.95 3.29 10.34
C PHE A 35 -2.42 1.92 9.89
N GLY A 36 -3.12 0.84 10.21
CA GLY A 36 -2.74 -0.49 9.76
C GLY A 36 -2.75 -0.58 8.23
N PRO A 37 -1.85 -1.40 7.65
CA PRO A 37 -1.81 -1.62 6.22
C PRO A 37 -3.17 -2.14 5.76
N LYS A 38 -3.86 -1.33 4.96
CA LYS A 38 -5.10 -1.73 4.30
C LYS A 38 -4.71 -2.50 3.05
N ASN A 39 -4.44 -3.79 3.23
CA ASN A 39 -4.12 -4.70 2.13
C ASN A 39 -5.17 -4.54 1.02
N GLY A 40 -4.71 -4.24 -0.20
CA GLY A 40 -5.58 -4.00 -1.35
C GLY A 40 -6.08 -2.56 -1.53
N CYS A 41 -5.50 -1.59 -0.83
CA CYS A 41 -5.76 -0.15 -1.01
C CYS A 41 -4.54 0.62 -1.50
N GLU A 42 -3.94 0.16 -2.58
CA GLU A 42 -2.69 0.74 -3.10
C GLU A 42 -2.94 1.90 -4.05
N VAL A 43 -4.11 1.93 -4.69
CA VAL A 43 -4.44 2.91 -5.73
C VAL A 43 -5.83 3.50 -5.50
N ALA A 44 -5.93 4.83 -5.57
CA ALA A 44 -7.20 5.54 -5.52
C ALA A 44 -7.74 5.77 -6.93
N ARG A 45 -8.93 5.24 -7.24
CA ARG A 45 -9.68 5.48 -8.48
C ARG A 45 -10.57 6.73 -8.34
N PRO A 46 -11.03 7.31 -9.47
CA PRO A 46 -12.05 8.34 -9.46
C PRO A 46 -13.27 7.94 -8.61
N GLY A 47 -13.72 8.85 -7.75
CA GLY A 47 -14.77 8.57 -6.75
C GLY A 47 -14.27 7.96 -5.44
N TYR A 48 -12.97 8.10 -5.12
CA TYR A 48 -12.35 7.59 -3.90
C TYR A 48 -12.49 6.08 -3.70
N LYS A 49 -12.66 5.33 -4.80
CA LYS A 49 -12.70 3.87 -4.76
C LYS A 49 -11.28 3.36 -4.63
N CYS A 50 -11.06 2.65 -3.54
CA CYS A 50 -9.82 2.00 -3.18
C CYS A 50 -9.69 0.68 -3.95
N GLU A 51 -8.54 0.42 -4.57
CA GLU A 51 -8.28 -0.80 -5.34
C GLU A 51 -6.81 -1.24 -5.24
N THR A 52 -6.56 -2.52 -5.52
CA THR A 52 -5.21 -3.09 -5.54
C THR A 52 -4.44 -2.63 -6.79
N ALA A 53 -3.13 -2.46 -6.69
CA ALA A 53 -2.30 -2.14 -7.87
C ALA A 53 -2.38 -3.26 -8.91
N TRP A 54 -2.48 -4.52 -8.47
CA TRP A 54 -2.66 -5.70 -9.31
C TRP A 54 -3.87 -5.59 -10.23
N ASN A 55 -5.05 -5.29 -9.68
CA ASN A 55 -6.29 -5.22 -10.45
C ASN A 55 -6.28 -4.08 -11.46
N VAL A 56 -5.82 -2.89 -11.03
CA VAL A 56 -5.71 -1.73 -11.94
C VAL A 56 -4.69 -2.02 -13.05
N MET A 57 -3.59 -2.70 -12.71
CA MET A 57 -2.58 -3.07 -13.70
C MET A 57 -3.13 -4.09 -14.70
N ALA A 58 -3.89 -5.10 -14.25
CA ALA A 58 -4.55 -6.06 -15.13
C ALA A 58 -5.47 -5.38 -16.16
N GLU A 59 -6.29 -4.41 -15.73
CA GLU A 59 -7.17 -3.64 -16.64
C GLU A 59 -6.36 -2.93 -17.74
N HIS A 60 -5.24 -2.30 -17.37
CA HIS A 60 -4.39 -1.58 -18.32
C HIS A 60 -3.53 -2.47 -19.20
N CYS A 61 -3.06 -3.60 -18.68
CA CYS A 61 -2.40 -4.63 -19.46
C CYS A 61 -3.34 -5.20 -20.53
N LEU A 62 -4.60 -5.49 -20.20
CA LEU A 62 -5.59 -5.94 -21.18
C LEU A 62 -5.85 -4.88 -22.26
N TYR A 63 -5.93 -3.61 -21.87
CA TYR A 63 -6.03 -2.51 -22.82
C TYR A 63 -4.81 -2.49 -23.74
N TRP A 64 -3.58 -2.43 -23.20
CA TRP A 64 -2.34 -2.38 -23.98
C TRP A 64 -2.15 -3.61 -24.88
N GLY A 65 -2.58 -4.79 -24.43
CA GLY A 65 -2.58 -6.04 -25.19
C GLY A 65 -3.43 -6.02 -26.45
N ASN A 66 -4.49 -5.19 -26.52
CA ASN A 66 -5.27 -5.01 -27.75
C ASN A 66 -4.42 -4.46 -28.92
N TRP A 67 -3.29 -3.83 -28.62
CA TRP A 67 -2.31 -3.34 -29.59
C TRP A 67 -1.00 -4.14 -29.57
N SER A 68 -1.05 -5.41 -29.16
CA SER A 68 0.12 -6.30 -29.07
C SER A 68 1.25 -5.72 -28.20
N CYS A 69 0.88 -4.89 -27.22
CA CYS A 69 1.80 -4.22 -26.31
C CYS A 69 2.86 -3.39 -27.06
N ASP A 70 2.44 -2.77 -28.17
CA ASP A 70 3.24 -1.88 -29.00
C ASP A 70 2.76 -0.44 -28.81
N SER A 71 3.52 0.31 -27.99
CA SER A 71 3.20 1.70 -27.64
C SER A 71 3.37 2.70 -28.78
N SER A 72 3.88 2.28 -29.94
CA SER A 72 3.97 3.14 -31.13
C SER A 72 2.65 3.20 -31.92
N ARG A 73 1.69 2.32 -31.63
CA ARG A 73 0.44 2.17 -32.38
C ARG A 73 -0.58 3.28 -32.15
N ASP A 74 -0.51 3.95 -31.00
CA ASP A 74 -1.43 5.02 -30.62
C ASP A 74 -0.77 5.97 -29.62
N VAL A 75 -1.11 7.25 -29.69
CA VAL A 75 -0.50 8.34 -28.88
C VAL A 75 -0.78 8.22 -27.38
N SER A 76 -1.83 7.49 -26.99
CA SER A 76 -2.18 7.26 -25.58
C SER A 76 -1.40 6.11 -24.95
N LEU A 77 -0.85 5.18 -25.74
CA LEU A 77 -0.22 3.96 -25.24
C LEU A 77 1.08 4.20 -24.45
N PRO A 78 1.95 5.17 -24.79
CA PRO A 78 3.11 5.48 -23.95
C PRO A 78 2.71 5.88 -22.52
N GLN A 79 1.58 6.58 -22.36
CA GLN A 79 1.06 6.93 -21.04
C GLN A 79 0.54 5.71 -20.29
N VAL A 80 -0.14 4.79 -20.99
CA VAL A 80 -0.61 3.52 -20.42
C VAL A 80 0.58 2.65 -19.98
N GLU A 81 1.59 2.50 -20.82
CA GLU A 81 2.82 1.75 -20.49
C GLU A 81 3.52 2.34 -19.27
N TRP A 82 3.68 3.67 -19.23
CA TRP A 82 4.22 4.36 -18.06
C TRP A 82 3.38 4.09 -16.81
N TYR A 83 2.04 4.10 -16.94
CA TYR A 83 1.17 3.86 -15.80
C TYR A 83 1.23 2.41 -15.29
N ILE A 84 1.26 1.42 -16.18
CA ILE A 84 1.51 0.01 -15.86
C ILE A 84 2.85 -0.14 -15.11
N SER A 85 3.92 0.52 -15.57
CA SER A 85 5.22 0.49 -14.88
C SER A 85 5.16 1.01 -13.45
N ASN A 86 4.41 2.09 -13.21
CA ASN A 86 4.23 2.62 -11.86
C ASN A 86 3.41 1.69 -10.97
N LEU A 87 2.33 1.12 -11.50
CA LEU A 87 1.52 0.14 -10.78
C LEU A 87 2.34 -1.10 -10.39
N CYS A 88 3.21 -1.56 -11.28
CA CYS A 88 4.14 -2.65 -10.99
C CYS A 88 5.09 -2.31 -9.83
N LYS A 89 5.65 -1.09 -9.80
CA LYS A 89 6.51 -0.64 -8.69
C LYS A 89 5.76 -0.57 -7.37
N ILE A 90 4.53 -0.05 -7.38
CA ILE A 90 3.66 0.01 -6.21
C ILE A 90 3.37 -1.42 -5.72
N HIS A 91 2.97 -2.33 -6.60
CA HIS A 91 2.77 -3.74 -6.25
C HIS A 91 4.02 -4.32 -5.58
N ASN A 92 5.18 -4.09 -6.16
CA ASN A 92 6.47 -4.52 -5.62
C ASN A 92 6.88 -3.81 -4.33
N GLU A 93 6.26 -2.71 -3.93
CA GLU A 93 6.53 -2.07 -2.64
C GLU A 93 5.73 -2.76 -1.53
N TYR A 94 4.47 -3.09 -1.80
CA TYR A 94 3.53 -3.58 -0.81
C TYR A 94 3.44 -5.11 -0.72
N HIS A 95 3.88 -5.86 -1.74
CA HIS A 95 3.74 -7.31 -1.80
C HIS A 95 5.06 -8.05 -1.98
N ASP A 96 5.15 -9.28 -1.45
CA ASP A 96 6.34 -10.13 -1.55
C ASP A 96 6.49 -10.81 -2.92
N ASN A 97 5.40 -11.04 -3.64
CA ASN A 97 5.40 -11.61 -4.99
C ASN A 97 5.81 -10.54 -6.02
N LYS A 98 7.11 -10.24 -6.07
CA LYS A 98 7.67 -9.22 -6.95
C LYS A 98 7.49 -9.59 -8.43
N LEU A 99 7.12 -8.61 -9.22
CA LEU A 99 7.04 -8.67 -10.68
C LEU A 99 8.28 -8.03 -11.31
N ASP A 100 8.65 -8.48 -12.51
CA ASP A 100 9.71 -7.82 -13.28
C ASP A 100 9.16 -6.57 -13.99
N CYS A 101 9.29 -5.42 -13.34
CA CYS A 101 8.83 -4.15 -13.90
C CYS A 101 9.71 -3.62 -15.05
N THR A 102 10.82 -4.29 -15.38
CA THR A 102 11.64 -3.95 -16.56
C THR A 102 11.11 -4.63 -17.81
N ASN A 103 10.48 -5.80 -17.67
CA ASN A 103 9.79 -6.50 -18.73
C ASN A 103 8.28 -6.44 -18.52
N LEU A 104 7.68 -5.31 -18.89
CA LEU A 104 6.25 -5.07 -18.69
C LEU A 104 5.36 -6.06 -19.45
N LYS A 105 5.83 -6.63 -20.56
CA LYS A 105 5.10 -7.66 -21.30
C LYS A 105 4.92 -8.92 -20.46
N GLU A 106 6.01 -9.38 -19.86
CA GLU A 106 5.99 -10.53 -18.95
C GLU A 106 5.16 -10.25 -17.70
N ALA A 107 5.34 -9.06 -17.09
CA ALA A 107 4.54 -8.65 -15.95
C ALA A 107 3.03 -8.64 -16.28
N CYS A 108 2.66 -8.13 -17.45
CA CYS A 108 1.29 -8.15 -17.92
C CYS A 108 0.74 -9.55 -18.16
N ASN A 109 1.55 -10.46 -18.69
CA ASN A 109 1.16 -11.86 -18.89
C ASN A 109 0.92 -12.56 -17.54
N VAL A 110 1.78 -12.34 -16.54
CA VAL A 110 1.62 -12.87 -15.18
C VAL A 110 0.36 -12.33 -14.51
N VAL A 111 0.13 -11.02 -14.61
CA VAL A 111 -0.98 -10.37 -13.90
C VAL A 111 -2.34 -10.66 -14.51
N THR A 112 -2.41 -10.82 -15.82
CA THR A 112 -3.65 -11.19 -16.51
C THR A 112 -3.88 -12.70 -16.59
N GLY A 113 -2.85 -13.51 -16.33
CA GLY A 113 -2.88 -14.97 -16.49
C GLY A 113 -3.07 -15.43 -17.94
N LYS A 114 -2.72 -14.57 -18.91
CA LYS A 114 -2.92 -14.78 -20.35
C LYS A 114 -1.70 -14.29 -21.12
N GLN A 115 -1.41 -14.89 -22.26
CA GLN A 115 -0.42 -14.38 -23.20
C GLN A 115 -1.07 -13.29 -24.07
N ILE A 116 -1.00 -12.04 -23.59
CA ILE A 116 -1.58 -10.84 -24.24
C ILE A 116 -0.53 -10.00 -24.97
N CYS A 117 0.73 -10.20 -24.58
CA CYS A 117 1.95 -9.80 -25.26
C CYS A 117 2.76 -11.09 -25.55
#